data_AF-A0A963KNX4-F1
#
_entry.id   AF-A0A963KNX4-F1
#
_cell.length_a   1.000
_cell.length_b   1.000
_cell.length_c   1.000
_cell.angle_alpha   90.00
_cell.angle_beta   90.00
_cell.angle_gamma   90.00
#
_symmetry.space_group_name_H-M   'P 1'
#
loop_
_entity.id
_entity.type
_entity.pdbx_description
1 polymer ?
#
loop_
_entity_poly.entity_id
_entity_poly.type
_entity_poly.pdbx_seq_one_letter_code
_entity_poly.pdbx_strand_id
1 'polypeptide(L)'
;ATGGFVVTSGRFTDEAISFASGRNVTLVDGPKLHGLLRQAQAGADRSPAQKPAVPVAHSPTPSAEALACPLCAKPMVRRTAKRGANAGNEFWGCTGYPACRGTRPIN
;
A
#
# COMPACT_ATOMS: atom_id res chain seq x y z
N ALA A 1 0.75 9.68 27.93
CA ALA A 1 1.27 8.39 28.43
C ALA A 1 2.36 7.91 27.47
N THR A 2 3.52 7.50 27.99
CA THR A 2 4.58 6.87 27.19
C THR A 2 4.14 5.45 26.85
N GLY A 3 4.08 5.11 25.56
CA GLY A 3 3.69 3.78 25.10
C GLY A 3 4.82 2.75 25.23
N GLY A 4 4.46 1.47 25.23
CA GLY A 4 5.39 0.35 25.37
C GLY A 4 5.27 -0.69 24.26
N PHE A 5 6.29 -1.55 24.12
CA PHE A 5 6.29 -2.69 23.21
C PHE A 5 6.33 -3.98 24.00
N VAL A 6 5.51 -4.96 23.61
CA VAL A 6 5.55 -6.33 24.15
C VAL A 6 5.94 -7.26 23.02
N VAL A 7 7.05 -7.96 23.20
CA VAL A 7 7.66 -8.81 22.17
C VAL A 7 7.66 -10.26 22.63
N THR A 8 7.22 -11.17 21.76
CA THR A 8 7.21 -12.61 22.02
C THR A 8 7.79 -13.37 20.83
N SER A 9 8.36 -14.54 21.08
CA SER A 9 8.79 -15.50 20.06
C SER A 9 7.63 -16.34 19.51
N GLY A 10 6.47 -16.35 20.18
CA GLY A 10 5.27 -17.10 19.80
C GLY A 10 4.21 -16.24 19.11
N ARG A 11 2.94 -16.67 19.17
CA ARG A 11 1.79 -15.86 18.72
C ARG A 11 1.01 -15.37 19.93
N PHE A 12 0.42 -14.18 19.82
CA PHE A 12 -0.59 -13.74 20.76
C PHE A 12 -1.93 -14.39 20.45
N THR A 13 -2.76 -14.56 21.48
CA THR A 13 -4.16 -14.94 21.32
C THR A 13 -4.97 -13.76 20.78
N ASP A 14 -6.12 -14.04 20.17
CA ASP A 14 -7.03 -13.01 19.66
C ASP A 14 -7.45 -12.02 20.77
N GLU A 15 -7.75 -12.53 21.96
CA GLU A 15 -8.10 -11.72 23.12
C GLU A 15 -6.97 -10.76 23.53
N ALA A 16 -5.70 -11.20 23.47
CA ALA A 16 -4.57 -10.35 23.80
C ALA A 16 -4.36 -9.23 22.77
N ILE A 17 -4.65 -9.50 21.49
CA ILE A 17 -4.60 -8.51 20.41
C ILE A 17 -5.73 -7.50 20.53
N SER A 18 -6.94 -7.98 20.80
CA SER A 18 -8.12 -7.14 21.07
C SER A 18 -7.92 -6.28 22.31
N PHE A 19 -7.27 -6.83 23.35
CA PHE A 19 -6.87 -6.04 24.50
C PHE A 19 -5.84 -4.98 24.10
N ALA A 20 -4.80 -5.27 23.33
CA ALA A 20 -3.83 -4.23 22.97
C ALA A 20 -4.41 -3.14 22.04
N SER A 21 -5.37 -3.50 21.19
CA SER A 21 -6.03 -2.60 20.23
C SER A 21 -6.77 -1.47 20.97
N GLY A 22 -6.25 -0.24 20.85
CA GLY A 22 -6.81 0.94 21.51
C GLY A 22 -6.10 1.38 22.79
N ARG A 23 -5.00 0.71 23.19
CA ARG A 23 -4.08 1.19 24.24
C ARG A 23 -2.75 1.65 23.64
N ASN A 24 -1.94 2.31 24.47
CA ASN A 24 -0.57 2.73 24.13
C ASN A 24 0.43 1.55 24.22
N VAL A 25 0.07 0.37 23.72
CA VAL A 25 0.92 -0.83 23.77
C VAL A 25 0.94 -1.48 22.40
N THR A 26 2.14 -1.68 21.86
CA THR A 26 2.34 -2.34 20.57
C THR A 26 2.78 -3.79 20.77
N LEU A 27 2.06 -4.72 20.14
CA LEU A 27 2.42 -6.13 20.14
C LEU A 27 3.32 -6.49 18.95
N VAL A 28 4.36 -7.26 19.22
CA VAL A 28 5.24 -7.86 18.21
C VAL A 28 5.32 -9.36 18.48
N ASP A 29 4.65 -10.12 17.62
CA ASP A 29 4.65 -11.59 17.61
C ASP A 29 5.90 -12.17 16.93
N GLY A 30 6.11 -13.47 17.12
CA GLY A 30 7.26 -14.22 16.61
C GLY A 30 7.44 -14.13 15.10
N PRO A 31 6.40 -14.39 14.27
CA PRO A 31 6.50 -14.20 12.82
C PRO A 31 6.91 -12.78 12.42
N LYS A 32 6.32 -11.77 13.04
CA LYS A 32 6.65 -10.36 12.81
C LYS A 32 8.09 -10.04 13.24
N LEU A 33 8.52 -10.50 14.42
CA LEU A 33 9.89 -10.34 14.92
C LEU A 33 10.90 -11.02 14.00
N HIS A 34 10.61 -12.24 13.55
CA HIS A 34 11.48 -12.99 12.65
C HIS A 34 11.64 -12.27 11.29
N GLY A 35 10.57 -11.65 10.79
CA GLY A 35 10.64 -10.77 9.63
C GLY A 35 11.54 -9.55 9.85
N LEU A 36 11.41 -8.88 10.99
CA LEU A 36 12.26 -7.74 11.36
C LEU A 36 13.74 -8.13 11.47
N LEU A 37 14.05 -9.27 12.08
CA LEU A 37 15.41 -9.79 12.21
C LEU A 37 16.03 -10.10 10.85
N ARG A 38 15.30 -10.77 9.96
CA ARG A 38 15.76 -11.07 8.59
C ARG A 38 16.04 -9.79 7.81
N GLN A 39 15.19 -8.77 7.94
CA GLN A 39 15.36 -7.48 7.27
C GLN A 39 16.58 -6.72 7.82
N ALA A 40 16.79 -6.72 9.14
CA ALA A 40 17.95 -6.09 9.76
C ALA A 40 19.26 -6.77 9.33
N GLN A 41 19.27 -8.10 9.24
CA GLN A 41 20.43 -8.86 8.75
C GLN A 41 20.67 -8.66 7.24
N ALA A 42 19.60 -8.61 6.43
CA ALA A 42 19.70 -8.30 5.00
C ALA A 42 20.08 -6.84 4.72
N GLY A 43 19.84 -5.93 5.67
CA GLY A 43 20.25 -4.53 5.61
C GLY A 43 21.70 -4.29 6.04
N ALA A 44 22.31 -5.21 6.80
CA ALA A 44 23.74 -5.12 7.14
C ALA A 44 24.67 -5.35 5.93
N ASP A 45 24.14 -5.92 4.84
CA ASP A 45 24.87 -6.20 3.59
C ASP A 45 24.39 -5.36 2.38
N ARG A 46 23.47 -4.39 2.57
CA ARG A 46 22.90 -3.65 1.43
C ARG A 46 22.96 -2.13 1.54
N SER A 47 23.83 -1.57 0.70
CA SER A 47 23.79 -0.22 0.12
C SER A 47 22.34 0.24 -0.24
N PRO A 48 21.98 1.52 -0.05
CA PRO A 48 20.58 1.98 -0.06
C PRO A 48 20.04 2.14 -1.49
N ALA A 49 19.48 1.06 -2.05
CA ALA A 49 18.77 1.11 -3.34
C ALA A 49 17.49 0.26 -3.40
N GLN A 50 16.83 -0.03 -2.27
CA GLN A 50 15.50 -0.63 -2.30
C GLN A 50 14.55 0.15 -1.39
N LYS A 51 13.84 1.11 -1.97
CA LYS A 51 12.71 1.79 -1.32
C LYS A 51 11.62 0.74 -1.00
N PRO A 52 11.10 0.68 0.24
CA PRO A 52 10.19 -0.38 0.65
C PRO A 52 8.85 -0.28 -0.09
N ALA A 53 8.48 -1.38 -0.77
CA ALA A 53 7.11 -1.64 -1.15
C ALA A 53 6.31 -1.93 0.12
N VAL A 54 5.36 -1.06 0.43
CA VAL A 54 4.38 -1.24 1.50
C VAL A 54 3.45 -2.41 1.17
N PRO A 55 3.31 -3.45 2.01
CA PRO A 55 2.22 -4.41 1.88
C PRO A 55 1.04 -3.90 2.70
N VAL A 56 0.15 -3.14 2.08
CA VAL A 56 -1.21 -2.92 2.61
C VAL A 56 -2.16 -3.84 1.86
N ALA A 57 -2.43 -4.99 2.46
CA ALA A 57 -3.48 -5.89 2.01
C ALA A 57 -4.84 -5.29 2.38
N HIS A 58 -5.53 -4.70 1.40
CA HIS A 58 -6.98 -4.71 1.33
C HIS A 58 -7.42 -4.96 -0.12
N SER A 59 -7.98 -6.15 -0.30
CA SER A 59 -8.87 -6.61 -1.38
C SER A 59 -8.24 -7.00 -2.73
N PRO A 60 -8.40 -8.27 -3.16
CA PRO A 60 -7.91 -8.73 -4.45
C PRO A 60 -8.88 -8.28 -5.55
N THR A 61 -8.40 -7.42 -6.44
CA THR A 61 -8.89 -7.41 -7.83
C THR A 61 -7.65 -7.37 -8.73
N PRO A 62 -7.23 -8.53 -9.28
CA PRO A 62 -6.16 -8.57 -10.26
C PRO A 62 -6.74 -8.14 -11.61
N SER A 63 -6.85 -6.83 -11.84
CA SER A 63 -7.09 -6.34 -13.19
C SER A 63 -6.66 -4.89 -13.33
N ALA A 64 -5.93 -4.65 -14.42
CA ALA A 64 -5.31 -3.40 -14.86
C ALA A 64 -3.97 -3.06 -14.22
N GLU A 65 -2.94 -3.59 -14.88
CA GLU A 65 -1.63 -2.97 -15.08
C GLU A 65 -1.68 -1.45 -14.84
N ALA A 66 -1.00 -1.00 -13.78
CA ALA A 66 -0.95 0.39 -13.38
C ALA A 66 -0.25 1.24 -14.44
N LEU A 67 -1.02 1.69 -15.43
CA LEU A 67 -0.55 2.66 -16.41
C LEU A 67 -0.24 3.96 -15.67
N ALA A 68 1.05 4.29 -15.61
CA ALA A 68 1.50 5.56 -15.06
C ALA A 68 1.06 6.71 -15.99
N CYS A 69 0.69 7.84 -15.39
CA CYS A 69 0.32 9.05 -16.10
C CYS A 69 1.55 9.66 -16.81
N PRO A 70 1.48 10.01 -18.11
CA PRO A 70 2.62 10.59 -18.84
C PRO A 70 3.03 11.97 -18.34
N LEU A 71 2.15 12.68 -17.60
CA LEU A 71 2.42 14.04 -17.12
C LEU A 71 3.03 14.09 -15.72
N CYS A 72 2.75 13.09 -14.87
CA CYS A 72 3.13 13.15 -13.45
C CYS A 72 3.52 11.81 -12.84
N ALA A 73 3.57 10.74 -13.65
CA ALA A 73 3.84 9.37 -13.25
C ALA A 73 2.92 8.77 -12.17
N LYS A 74 1.89 9.50 -11.71
CA LYS A 74 0.90 8.99 -10.77
C LYS A 74 0.06 7.87 -11.40
N PRO A 75 -0.47 6.93 -10.60
CA PRO A 75 -1.33 5.87 -11.12
C PRO A 75 -2.56 6.46 -11.81
N MET A 76 -3.02 5.80 -12.86
CA MET A 76 -4.25 6.14 -13.56
C MET A 76 -5.38 5.20 -13.16
N VAL A 77 -6.61 5.69 -13.24
CA VAL A 77 -7.83 4.92 -12.95
C VAL A 77 -8.75 4.97 -14.16
N ARG A 78 -9.48 3.89 -14.40
CA ARG A 78 -10.46 3.82 -15.48
C ARG A 78 -11.68 4.67 -15.12
N ARG A 79 -12.04 5.60 -16.01
CA ARG A 79 -13.18 6.50 -15.87
C ARG A 79 -14.01 6.44 -17.14
N THR A 80 -15.32 6.48 -17.00
CA THR A 80 -16.23 6.53 -18.15
C THR A 80 -16.52 7.99 -18.51
N ALA A 81 -16.36 8.35 -19.78
CA ALA A 81 -16.71 9.68 -20.27
C ALA A 81 -18.23 9.84 -20.25
N LYS A 82 -18.73 10.82 -19.48
CA LYS A 82 -20.17 11.10 -19.34
C LYS A 82 -20.71 12.10 -20.37
N ARG A 83 -19.84 12.84 -21.06
CA ARG A 83 -20.22 13.95 -21.96
C ARG A 83 -19.24 14.06 -23.14
N GLY A 84 -19.73 14.48 -24.30
CA GLY A 84 -18.95 14.73 -25.52
C GLY A 84 -19.03 13.59 -26.55
N ALA A 85 -18.25 13.70 -27.64
CA ALA A 85 -18.22 12.74 -28.75
C ALA A 85 -17.80 11.30 -28.37
N ASN A 86 -17.26 11.11 -27.16
CA ASN A 86 -16.85 9.82 -26.60
C ASN A 86 -17.72 9.41 -25.39
N ALA A 87 -18.93 9.97 -25.25
CA ALA A 87 -19.83 9.61 -24.16
C ALA A 87 -20.13 8.11 -24.19
N GLY A 88 -19.86 7.42 -23.08
CA GLY A 88 -19.96 5.96 -22.96
C GLY A 88 -18.61 5.21 -23.04
N ASN A 89 -17.56 5.84 -23.57
CA ASN A 89 -16.25 5.19 -23.65
C ASN A 89 -15.48 5.29 -22.33
N GLU A 90 -14.75 4.24 -21.99
CA GLU A 90 -13.83 4.22 -20.85
C GLU A 90 -12.47 4.83 -21.27
N PHE A 91 -11.87 5.62 -20.37
CA PHE A 91 -10.54 6.19 -20.54
C PHE A 91 -9.76 6.09 -19.23
N TRP A 92 -8.44 6.03 -19.32
CA TRP A 92 -7.58 6.16 -18.15
C TRP A 92 -7.46 7.63 -17.79
N GLY A 93 -7.87 8.00 -16.58
CA GLY A 93 -7.70 9.33 -16.01
C GLY A 93 -6.70 9.33 -14.86
N CYS A 94 -5.86 10.36 -14.76
CA CYS A 94 -4.92 10.49 -13.66
C CYS A 94 -5.64 10.58 -12.30
N THR A 95 -5.12 9.89 -11.29
CA THR A 95 -5.58 10.02 -9.88
C THR A 95 -5.33 11.40 -9.30
N GLY A 96 -4.39 12.16 -9.86
CA GLY A 96 -4.04 13.52 -9.42
C GLY A 96 -4.98 14.63 -9.90
N TYR A 97 -6.09 14.34 -10.57
CA TYR A 97 -7.05 15.36 -10.97
C TYR A 97 -7.71 16.02 -9.73
N PRO A 98 -7.84 17.36 -9.64
CA PRO A 98 -7.71 18.37 -10.70
C PRO A 98 -6.30 18.91 -10.96
N ALA A 99 -5.31 18.59 -10.11
CA ALA A 99 -3.94 19.07 -10.23
C ALA A 99 -3.19 18.50 -11.45
N CYS A 100 -3.58 17.31 -11.92
CA CYS A 100 -3.09 16.72 -13.16
C CYS A 100 -4.26 16.27 -14.03
N ARG A 101 -4.31 16.76 -15.28
CA ARG A 101 -5.36 16.44 -16.27
C ARG A 101 -4.93 15.38 -17.29
N GLY A 102 -3.93 14.56 -16.95
CA GLY A 102 -3.45 13.52 -17.86
C GLY A 102 -4.50 12.43 -18.09
N THR A 103 -4.77 12.14 -19.36
CA THR A 103 -5.70 11.10 -19.80
C THR A 103 -5.05 10.21 -20.85
N ARG A 104 -5.46 8.94 -20.92
CA ARG A 104 -5.04 8.00 -21.97
C ARG A 104 -6.27 7.23 -22.49
N PRO A 105 -6.38 6.99 -23.80
CA PRO A 105 -7.44 6.16 -24.35
C PRO A 105 -7.28 4.70 -23.89
N ILE A 106 -8.40 4.01 -23.75
CA ILE A 106 -8.45 2.55 -23.64
C ILE A 106 -8.74 2.08 -25.04
N ASN A 107 -7.72 1.53 -25.71
CA ASN A 107 -7.83 0.98 -27.06
C ASN A 107 -7.72 -0.54 -26.99
#